data_AF-X1SCP7-F1
#
_entry.id   AF-X1SCP7-F1
#
_cell.length_a   1.000
_cell.length_b   1.000
_cell.length_c   1.000
_cell.angle_alpha   90.00
_cell.angle_beta   90.00
_cell.angle_gamma   90.00
#
_symmetry.space_group_name_H-M   'P 1'
#
loop_
_entity.id
_entity.type
_entity.pdbx_description
1 polymer ?
#
loop_
_entity_poly.entity_id
_entity_poly.type
_entity_poly.pdbx_seq_one_letter_code
_entity_poly.pdbx_strand_id
1 'polypeptide(L)'
;MNKNVLKRLTQVLFTLIIQGIILFISAWTIKWHWAWIFLSLGIVILIINLSVIPVELMEERGKKKENVKKWDKILTSINIIPMLGIYIVSGLDYRFGWSINPNILIHITGLVFYFLGSMLFTWSMLSNKYFSTMVRIQIERGHEVAISGPYKYIRHPGYVGFIVMVLATPLSLGTLYALLMSGITT
;
A
#
# COMPACT_ATOMS: atom_id res chain seq x y z
N MET A 1 15.03 -19.21 -7.59
CA MET A 1 14.36 -18.15 -6.78
C MET A 1 13.59 -18.83 -5.64
N ASN A 2 13.76 -18.40 -4.39
CA ASN A 2 13.08 -19.00 -3.23
C ASN A 2 11.55 -18.98 -3.41
N LYS A 3 10.86 -20.09 -3.08
CA LYS A 3 9.39 -20.23 -3.18
C LYS A 3 8.65 -19.10 -2.47
N ASN A 4 9.16 -18.62 -1.34
CA ASN A 4 8.54 -17.52 -0.57
C ASN A 4 8.72 -16.15 -1.24
N VAL A 5 9.86 -15.91 -1.89
CA VAL A 5 10.08 -14.68 -2.69
C VAL A 5 9.14 -14.67 -3.87
N LEU A 6 9.06 -15.77 -4.63
CA LEU A 6 8.13 -15.89 -5.76
C LEU A 6 6.70 -15.63 -5.30
N LYS A 7 6.27 -16.26 -4.20
CA LYS A 7 4.94 -16.03 -3.63
C LYS A 7 4.71 -14.56 -3.28
N ARG A 8 5.70 -13.88 -2.67
CA ARG A 8 5.59 -12.45 -2.34
C ARG A 8 5.46 -11.59 -3.60
N LEU A 9 6.23 -11.87 -4.64
CA LEU A 9 6.15 -11.17 -5.92
C LEU A 9 4.79 -11.35 -6.58
N THR A 10 4.31 -12.60 -6.65
CA THR A 10 2.99 -12.91 -7.18
C THR A 10 1.90 -12.18 -6.40
N GLN A 11 1.99 -12.13 -5.07
CA GLN A 11 1.03 -11.39 -4.25
C GLN A 11 0.99 -9.89 -4.59
N VAL A 12 2.16 -9.23 -4.69
CA VAL A 12 2.21 -7.79 -4.98
C VAL A 12 1.73 -7.48 -6.40
N LEU A 13 2.14 -8.27 -7.38
CA LEU A 13 1.65 -8.14 -8.77
C LEU A 13 0.15 -8.35 -8.85
N PHE A 14 -0.37 -9.39 -8.18
CA PHE A 14 -1.80 -9.67 -8.12
C PHE A 14 -2.57 -8.53 -7.47
N THR A 15 -2.03 -7.90 -6.42
CA THR A 15 -2.63 -6.70 -5.82
C THR A 15 -2.73 -5.55 -6.83
N LEU A 16 -1.66 -5.24 -7.59
CA LEU A 16 -1.71 -4.19 -8.61
C LEU A 16 -2.73 -4.50 -9.72
N ILE A 17 -2.79 -5.77 -10.15
CA ILE A 17 -3.76 -6.21 -11.16
C ILE A 17 -5.20 -6.06 -10.64
N ILE A 18 -5.48 -6.52 -9.42
CA ILE A 18 -6.81 -6.35 -8.80
C ILE A 18 -7.18 -4.88 -8.68
N GLN A 19 -6.26 -4.01 -8.26
CA GLN A 19 -6.51 -2.58 -8.18
C GLN A 19 -6.91 -2.00 -9.54
N GLY A 20 -6.17 -2.33 -10.60
CA GLY A 20 -6.50 -1.90 -11.96
C GLY A 20 -7.86 -2.43 -12.43
N ILE A 21 -8.13 -3.71 -12.21
CA ILE A 21 -9.43 -4.34 -12.54
C ILE A 21 -10.57 -3.59 -11.84
N ILE A 22 -10.45 -3.36 -10.53
CA ILE A 22 -11.48 -2.66 -9.76
C ILE A 22 -11.67 -1.24 -10.27
N LEU A 23 -10.58 -0.48 -10.46
CA LEU A 23 -10.65 0.90 -10.93
C LEU A 23 -11.38 0.99 -12.28
N PHE A 24 -10.98 0.20 -13.27
CA PHE A 24 -11.53 0.29 -14.62
C PHE A 24 -12.93 -0.33 -14.75
N ILE A 25 -13.25 -1.38 -14.00
CA ILE A 25 -14.62 -1.93 -13.94
C ILE A 25 -15.57 -0.92 -13.28
N SER A 26 -15.18 -0.35 -12.15
CA SER A 26 -15.99 0.65 -11.44
C SER A 26 -16.14 1.95 -12.26
N ALA A 27 -15.07 2.39 -12.93
CA ALA A 27 -15.08 3.53 -13.84
C ALA A 27 -15.87 3.28 -15.14
N TRP A 28 -16.07 2.01 -15.51
CA TRP A 28 -16.67 1.59 -16.78
C TRP A 28 -15.93 2.12 -18.02
N THR A 29 -14.61 2.32 -17.91
CA THR A 29 -13.78 2.76 -19.04
C THR A 29 -12.31 2.57 -18.72
N ILE A 30 -11.49 2.34 -19.75
CA ILE A 30 -10.02 2.30 -19.66
C ILE A 30 -9.38 3.64 -20.06
N LYS A 31 -10.16 4.64 -20.46
CA LYS A 31 -9.66 5.95 -20.93
C LYS A 31 -9.25 6.88 -19.78
N TRP A 32 -9.28 6.40 -18.54
CA TRP A 32 -8.91 7.19 -17.37
C TRP A 32 -7.38 7.25 -17.20
N HIS A 33 -6.78 8.29 -17.78
CA HIS A 33 -5.32 8.47 -17.81
C HIS A 33 -4.68 8.48 -16.41
N TRP A 34 -5.31 9.13 -15.43
CA TRP A 34 -4.77 9.20 -14.06
C TRP A 34 -4.72 7.83 -13.36
N ALA A 35 -5.69 6.95 -13.63
CA ALA A 35 -5.61 5.56 -13.13
C ALA A 35 -4.43 4.81 -13.73
N TRP A 36 -4.12 4.99 -15.02
CA TRP A 36 -2.92 4.42 -15.62
C TRP A 36 -1.64 4.98 -15.01
N ILE A 37 -1.53 6.31 -14.85
CA ILE A 37 -0.37 6.95 -14.22
C ILE A 37 -0.16 6.42 -12.79
N PHE A 38 -1.24 6.29 -12.01
CA PHE A 38 -1.20 5.72 -10.67
C PHE A 38 -0.70 4.26 -10.67
N LEU A 39 -1.23 3.41 -11.56
CA LEU A 39 -0.80 2.01 -11.67
C LEU A 39 0.67 1.90 -12.13
N SER A 40 1.09 2.75 -13.07
CA SER A 40 2.48 2.83 -13.52
C SER A 40 3.42 3.24 -12.38
N LEU A 41 3.02 4.20 -11.54
CA LEU A 41 3.76 4.55 -10.33
C LEU A 41 3.88 3.35 -9.37
N GLY A 42 2.82 2.56 -9.22
CA GLY A 42 2.85 1.30 -8.47
C GLY A 42 3.88 0.30 -9.00
N ILE A 43 4.02 0.18 -10.33
CA ILE A 43 5.05 -0.65 -10.98
C ILE A 43 6.45 -0.09 -10.71
N VAL A 44 6.65 1.23 -10.82
CA VAL A 44 7.93 1.88 -10.51
C VAL A 44 8.34 1.61 -9.06
N ILE A 45 7.42 1.77 -8.11
CA ILE A 45 7.66 1.46 -6.69
C ILE A 45 7.98 -0.02 -6.48
N LEU A 46 7.31 -0.93 -7.20
CA LEU A 46 7.64 -2.36 -7.18
C LEU A 46 9.07 -2.60 -7.66
N ILE A 47 9.49 -2.00 -8.78
CA ILE A 47 10.86 -2.14 -9.31
C ILE A 47 11.89 -1.60 -8.30
N ILE A 48 11.66 -0.41 -7.73
CA ILE A 48 12.53 0.15 -6.67
C ILE A 48 12.65 -0.84 -5.52
N ASN A 49 11.52 -1.35 -5.03
CA ASN A 49 11.50 -2.32 -3.93
C ASN A 49 12.23 -3.61 -4.26
N LEU A 50 12.20 -4.08 -5.50
CA LEU A 50 12.98 -5.24 -5.94
C LEU A 50 14.49 -4.99 -5.91
N SER A 51 14.91 -3.75 -6.16
CA SER A 51 16.32 -3.38 -6.17
C SER A 51 16.89 -3.12 -4.78
N VAL A 52 16.08 -2.65 -3.83
CA VAL A 52 16.57 -2.21 -2.51
C VAL A 52 16.25 -3.15 -1.36
N ILE A 53 15.17 -3.95 -1.45
CA ILE A 53 14.75 -4.81 -0.34
C ILE A 53 15.58 -6.11 -0.35
N PRO A 54 16.28 -6.45 0.75
CA PRO A 54 17.04 -7.69 0.85
C PRO A 54 16.15 -8.93 0.68
N VAL A 55 16.69 -9.96 0.03
CA VAL A 55 15.98 -11.20 -0.29
C VAL A 55 15.42 -11.85 0.99
N GLU A 56 16.16 -11.81 2.10
CA GLU A 56 15.75 -12.38 3.38
C GLU A 56 14.47 -11.71 3.92
N LEU A 57 14.33 -10.40 3.71
CA LEU A 57 13.14 -9.66 4.12
C LEU A 57 11.95 -9.99 3.22
N MET A 58 12.18 -10.14 1.90
CA MET A 58 11.15 -10.58 0.96
C MET A 58 10.67 -12.00 1.27
N GLU A 59 11.59 -12.91 1.56
CA GLU A 59 11.30 -14.28 1.99
C GLU A 59 10.44 -14.30 3.25
N GLU A 60 10.86 -13.56 4.28
CA GLU A 60 10.10 -13.48 5.52
C GLU A 60 8.69 -12.97 5.26
N ARG A 61 8.52 -11.91 4.47
CA ARG A 61 7.20 -11.35 4.14
C ARG A 61 6.33 -12.26 3.26
N GLY A 62 6.92 -13.19 2.52
CA GLY A 62 6.21 -14.22 1.75
C GLY A 62 5.77 -15.45 2.56
N LYS A 63 6.43 -15.71 3.70
CA LYS A 63 6.09 -16.84 4.59
C LYS A 63 4.72 -16.65 5.24
N LYS A 64 4.03 -17.78 5.45
CA LYS A 64 2.82 -17.81 6.28
C LYS A 64 3.25 -17.48 7.72
N LYS A 65 2.56 -16.52 8.35
CA LYS A 65 2.93 -16.10 9.70
C LYS A 65 2.37 -17.06 10.74
N GLU A 66 3.27 -17.62 11.53
CA GLU A 66 2.97 -18.39 12.74
C GLU A 66 2.91 -17.45 13.95
N ASN A 67 2.18 -17.86 14.99
CA ASN A 67 2.04 -17.13 16.25
C ASN A 67 1.41 -15.73 16.14
N VAL A 68 0.54 -15.53 15.16
CA VAL A 68 -0.27 -14.30 15.05
C VAL A 68 -1.54 -14.46 15.88
N LYS A 69 -1.86 -13.47 16.72
CA LYS A 69 -3.07 -13.46 17.54
C LYS A 69 -4.31 -13.53 16.64
N LYS A 70 -5.35 -14.25 17.08
CA LYS A 70 -6.59 -14.40 16.29
C LYS A 70 -7.24 -13.04 15.98
N TRP A 71 -7.23 -12.12 16.93
CA TRP A 71 -7.76 -10.76 16.77
C TRP A 71 -7.06 -9.98 15.65
N ASP A 72 -5.74 -10.08 15.51
CA ASP A 72 -5.01 -9.40 14.43
C ASP A 72 -5.42 -9.90 13.04
N LYS A 73 -5.72 -11.20 12.92
CA LYS A 73 -6.22 -11.78 11.65
C LYS A 73 -7.61 -11.25 11.31
N ILE A 74 -8.51 -11.16 12.30
CA ILE A 74 -9.86 -10.63 12.10
C ILE A 74 -9.80 -9.17 11.69
N LEU A 75 -9.02 -8.35 12.41
CA LEU A 75 -8.86 -6.92 12.12
C LEU A 75 -8.29 -6.70 10.71
N THR A 76 -7.25 -7.46 10.34
CA THR A 76 -6.66 -7.38 9.00
C THR A 76 -7.69 -7.72 7.91
N SER A 77 -8.51 -8.75 8.12
CA SER A 77 -9.55 -9.14 7.16
C SER A 77 -10.65 -8.09 7.04
N ILE A 78 -11.06 -7.46 8.14
CA ILE A 78 -12.06 -6.38 8.14
C ILE A 78 -11.52 -5.17 7.35
N ASN A 79 -10.25 -4.83 7.52
CA ASN A 79 -9.62 -3.69 6.84
C ASN A 79 -9.45 -3.86 5.32
N ILE A 80 -9.61 -5.08 4.77
CA ILE A 80 -9.62 -5.29 3.33
C ILE A 80 -10.81 -4.57 2.69
N ILE A 81 -11.96 -4.55 3.35
CA ILE A 81 -13.20 -3.96 2.81
C ILE A 81 -13.03 -2.46 2.52
N PRO A 82 -12.64 -1.61 3.50
CA PRO A 82 -12.48 -0.19 3.22
C PRO A 82 -11.31 0.09 2.26
N MET A 83 -10.24 -0.70 2.27
CA MET A 83 -9.17 -0.60 1.26
C MET A 83 -9.67 -0.84 -0.16
N LEU A 84 -10.47 -1.88 -0.40
CA LEU A 84 -11.09 -2.11 -1.71
C LEU A 84 -12.10 -1.01 -2.04
N GLY A 85 -12.82 -0.53 -1.03
CA GLY A 85 -13.76 0.58 -1.14
C GLY A 85 -13.13 1.87 -1.67
N ILE A 86 -11.87 2.18 -1.34
CA ILE A 86 -11.16 3.33 -1.92
C ILE A 86 -11.13 3.24 -3.45
N TYR A 87 -10.75 2.09 -4.02
CA TYR A 87 -10.67 1.90 -5.47
C TYR A 87 -12.06 1.85 -6.12
N ILE A 88 -13.01 1.17 -5.50
CA ILE A 88 -14.40 1.08 -5.99
C ILE A 88 -15.02 2.48 -6.05
N VAL A 89 -14.99 3.21 -4.93
CA VAL A 89 -15.55 4.57 -4.83
C VAL A 89 -14.81 5.51 -5.77
N SER A 90 -13.49 5.38 -5.94
CA SER A 90 -12.75 6.19 -6.93
C SER A 90 -13.22 5.94 -8.36
N GLY A 91 -13.41 4.68 -8.76
CA GLY A 91 -13.94 4.38 -10.08
C GLY A 91 -15.37 4.90 -10.28
N LEU A 92 -16.24 4.73 -9.28
CA LEU A 92 -17.62 5.25 -9.34
C LEU A 92 -17.65 6.78 -9.37
N ASP A 93 -16.81 7.45 -8.59
CA ASP A 93 -16.65 8.90 -8.58
C ASP A 93 -16.26 9.40 -9.98
N TYR A 94 -15.24 8.79 -10.60
CA TYR A 94 -14.85 9.10 -11.98
C TYR A 94 -16.00 8.87 -12.98
N ARG A 95 -16.72 7.75 -12.85
CA ARG A 95 -17.82 7.37 -13.76
C ARG A 95 -18.99 8.35 -13.70
N PHE A 96 -19.37 8.75 -12.50
CA PHE A 96 -20.54 9.59 -12.26
C PHE A 96 -20.20 11.07 -12.11
N GLY A 97 -18.91 11.42 -12.13
CA GLY A 97 -18.43 12.80 -12.04
C GLY A 97 -18.78 13.47 -10.72
N TRP A 98 -18.72 12.75 -9.59
CA TRP A 98 -19.06 13.34 -8.29
C TRP A 98 -18.06 14.45 -7.92
N SER A 99 -16.77 14.18 -8.11
CA SER A 99 -15.69 15.15 -8.02
C SER A 99 -15.59 15.94 -9.33
N ILE A 100 -16.15 17.14 -9.34
CA ILE A 100 -16.14 18.03 -10.51
C ILE A 100 -14.69 18.43 -10.85
N ASN A 101 -14.18 17.99 -12.01
CA ASN A 101 -12.90 18.38 -12.64
C ASN A 101 -11.80 18.79 -11.65
N PRO A 102 -11.26 17.84 -10.87
CA PRO A 102 -10.16 18.11 -9.95
C PRO A 102 -8.98 18.75 -10.68
N ASN A 103 -8.43 19.82 -10.10
CA ASN A 103 -7.26 20.50 -10.63
C ASN A 103 -6.10 19.50 -10.79
N ILE A 104 -5.34 19.61 -11.89
CA ILE A 104 -4.14 18.79 -12.14
C ILE A 104 -3.16 18.77 -10.94
N LEU A 105 -3.09 19.86 -10.18
CA LEU A 105 -2.27 19.95 -8.97
C LEU A 105 -2.69 18.95 -7.89
N ILE A 106 -3.98 18.61 -7.79
CA ILE A 106 -4.47 17.60 -6.82
C ILE A 106 -3.91 16.23 -7.18
N HIS A 107 -3.98 15.86 -8.46
CA HIS A 107 -3.43 14.59 -8.95
C HIS A 107 -1.93 14.49 -8.69
N ILE A 108 -1.17 15.52 -9.08
CA ILE A 108 0.29 15.57 -8.90
C ILE A 108 0.64 15.47 -7.41
N THR A 109 -0.05 16.25 -6.57
CA THR A 109 0.15 16.23 -5.12
C THR A 109 -0.10 14.83 -4.56
N GLY A 110 -1.22 14.19 -4.95
CA GLY A 110 -1.52 12.82 -4.58
C GLY A 110 -0.44 11.83 -5.02
N LEU A 111 0.05 11.90 -6.25
CA LEU A 111 1.12 11.03 -6.74
C LEU A 111 2.43 11.22 -5.97
N VAL A 112 2.79 12.48 -5.67
CA VAL A 112 4.00 12.81 -4.89
C VAL A 112 3.87 12.26 -3.47
N PHE A 113 2.77 12.52 -2.78
CA PHE A 113 2.58 12.00 -1.42
C PHE A 113 2.48 10.48 -1.38
N TYR A 114 1.84 9.85 -2.37
CA TYR A 114 1.81 8.40 -2.50
C TYR A 114 3.22 7.84 -2.63
N PHE A 115 4.04 8.43 -3.52
CA PHE A 115 5.43 8.05 -3.69
C PHE A 115 6.24 8.23 -2.40
N LEU A 116 6.19 9.41 -1.77
CA LEU A 116 6.92 9.69 -0.52
C LEU A 116 6.48 8.77 0.64
N GLY A 117 5.17 8.53 0.79
CA GLY A 117 4.63 7.59 1.76
C GLY A 117 5.14 6.17 1.51
N SER A 118 5.21 5.75 0.25
CA SER A 118 5.77 4.45 -0.13
C SER A 118 7.27 4.35 0.17
N MET A 119 8.05 5.41 -0.07
CA MET A 119 9.47 5.44 0.24
C MET A 119 9.73 5.43 1.74
N LEU A 120 8.92 6.13 2.54
CA LEU A 120 8.97 6.05 4.00
C LEU A 120 8.62 4.64 4.50
N PHE A 121 7.62 4.01 3.91
CA PHE A 121 7.27 2.62 4.20
C PHE A 121 8.44 1.69 3.89
N THR A 122 9.06 1.82 2.71
CA THR A 122 10.24 1.04 2.30
C THR A 122 11.42 1.30 3.22
N TRP A 123 11.72 2.55 3.56
CA TRP A 123 12.80 2.89 4.49
C TRP A 123 12.58 2.28 5.88
N SER A 124 11.33 2.25 6.33
CA SER A 124 10.94 1.55 7.58
C SER A 124 11.18 0.05 7.48
N MET A 125 10.87 -0.57 6.34
CA MET A 125 11.18 -1.99 6.09
C MET A 125 12.68 -2.26 6.13
N LEU A 126 13.48 -1.44 5.45
CA LEU A 126 14.94 -1.59 5.40
C LEU A 126 15.60 -1.39 6.77
N SER A 127 15.02 -0.52 7.61
CA SER A 127 15.56 -0.20 8.94
C SER A 127 15.10 -1.19 10.02
N ASN A 128 14.26 -2.17 9.69
CA ASN A 128 13.74 -3.15 10.63
C ASN A 128 13.80 -4.58 10.06
N LYS A 129 14.80 -5.36 10.50
CA LYS A 129 15.00 -6.77 10.14
C LYS A 129 13.80 -7.68 10.46
N TYR A 130 12.95 -7.26 11.39
CA TYR A 130 11.77 -7.98 11.86
C TYR A 130 10.47 -7.42 11.28
N PHE A 131 10.53 -6.56 10.26
CA PHE A 131 9.36 -5.93 9.65
C PHE A 131 8.41 -6.97 9.01
N SER A 132 7.32 -7.26 9.71
CA SER A 132 6.36 -8.30 9.37
C SER A 132 5.10 -7.74 8.70
N THR A 133 4.35 -8.58 8.00
CA THR A 133 3.01 -8.26 7.47
C THR A 133 1.91 -8.38 8.54
N MET A 134 2.21 -9.02 9.67
CA MET A 134 1.31 -9.14 10.83
C MET A 134 2.07 -8.82 12.11
N VAL A 135 1.37 -8.26 13.10
CA VAL A 135 1.93 -7.96 14.41
C VAL A 135 2.34 -9.27 15.10
N ARG A 136 3.64 -9.44 15.34
CA ARG A 136 4.19 -10.61 16.04
C ARG A 136 5.56 -10.30 16.64
N ILE A 137 5.90 -10.98 17.72
CA ILE A 137 7.26 -11.00 18.27
C ILE A 137 7.97 -12.24 17.72
N GLN A 138 9.09 -12.05 17.03
CA GLN A 138 9.84 -13.12 16.35
C GLN A 138 10.94 -13.66 17.28
N ILE A 139 10.56 -14.29 18.39
CA ILE A 139 11.49 -14.82 19.40
C ILE A 139 12.52 -15.75 18.75
N GLU A 140 12.09 -16.53 17.75
CA GLU A 140 12.91 -17.46 16.99
C GLU A 140 14.07 -16.81 16.20
N ARG A 141 14.05 -15.49 16.02
CA ARG A 141 15.10 -14.71 15.33
C ARG A 141 15.85 -13.76 16.26
N GLY A 142 15.66 -13.88 17.58
CA GLY A 142 16.21 -12.94 18.56
C GLY A 142 15.71 -11.52 18.31
N HIS A 143 14.39 -11.31 18.32
CA HIS A 143 13.76 -10.02 17.99
C HIS A 143 14.27 -8.89 18.90
N GLU A 144 14.87 -7.88 18.28
CA GLU A 144 15.29 -6.64 18.95
C GLU A 144 14.50 -5.44 18.44
N VAL A 145 14.40 -4.41 19.27
CA VAL A 145 13.70 -3.17 18.91
C VAL A 145 14.49 -2.43 17.84
N ALA A 146 13.82 -2.07 16.74
CA ALA A 146 14.41 -1.24 15.70
C ALA A 146 14.63 0.20 16.24
N ILE A 147 15.88 0.67 16.19
CA ILE A 147 16.28 2.01 16.68
C ILE A 147 17.00 2.84 15.60
N SER A 148 17.11 2.33 14.37
CA SER A 148 17.83 2.97 13.26
C SER A 148 16.88 3.55 12.20
N GLY A 149 17.42 4.36 11.30
CA GLY A 149 16.63 4.99 10.22
C GLY A 149 15.48 5.85 10.76
N PRO A 150 14.24 5.69 10.25
CA PRO A 150 13.12 6.53 10.65
C PRO A 150 12.63 6.22 12.08
N TYR A 151 13.02 5.07 12.64
CA TYR A 151 12.69 4.69 14.02
C TYR A 151 13.38 5.57 15.08
N LYS A 152 14.38 6.37 14.68
CA LYS A 152 14.97 7.41 15.55
C LYS A 152 14.01 8.57 15.86
N TYR A 153 13.02 8.79 14.98
CA TYR A 153 12.14 9.96 15.06
C TYR A 153 10.72 9.57 15.46
N ILE A 154 10.20 8.45 14.96
CA ILE A 154 8.82 8.00 15.17
C ILE A 154 8.82 6.50 15.44
N ARG A 155 7.96 6.02 16.36
CA ARG A 155 7.90 4.59 16.75
C ARG A 155 7.31 3.70 15.65
N HIS A 156 6.42 4.24 14.82
CA HIS A 156 5.70 3.51 13.77
C HIS A 156 5.79 4.20 12.39
N PRO A 157 6.99 4.41 11.84
CA PRO A 157 7.17 5.14 10.59
C PRO A 157 6.54 4.41 9.39
N GLY A 158 6.48 3.07 9.43
CA GLY A 158 5.77 2.27 8.44
C GLY A 158 4.25 2.56 8.42
N TYR A 159 3.62 2.77 9.58
CA TYR A 159 2.21 3.14 9.61
C TYR A 159 1.99 4.56 9.11
N VAL A 160 2.88 5.49 9.44
CA VAL A 160 2.84 6.86 8.87
C VAL A 160 2.90 6.81 7.35
N GLY A 161 3.87 6.07 6.78
CA GLY A 161 3.99 5.89 5.34
C GLY A 161 2.72 5.28 4.71
N PHE A 162 2.15 4.27 5.35
CA PHE A 162 0.91 3.64 4.90
C PHE A 162 -0.29 4.59 4.92
N ILE A 163 -0.49 5.34 6.00
CA ILE A 163 -1.58 6.32 6.14
C ILE A 163 -1.46 7.39 5.04
N VAL A 164 -0.25 7.91 4.81
CA VAL A 164 0.00 8.87 3.73
C VAL A 164 -0.37 8.27 2.37
N MET A 165 0.02 7.03 2.08
CA MET A 165 -0.34 6.36 0.83
C MET A 165 -1.86 6.19 0.68
N VAL A 166 -2.55 5.79 1.75
CA VAL A 166 -4.00 5.57 1.74
C VAL A 166 -4.74 6.88 1.44
N LEU A 167 -4.39 7.97 2.12
CA LEU A 167 -4.96 9.30 1.89
C LEU A 167 -4.59 9.88 0.52
N ALA A 168 -3.39 9.61 0.04
CA ALA A 168 -2.90 10.11 -1.25
C ALA A 168 -3.51 9.38 -2.46
N THR A 169 -3.98 8.15 -2.28
CA THR A 169 -4.59 7.34 -3.35
C THR A 169 -5.77 8.05 -4.03
N PRO A 170 -6.85 8.45 -3.32
CA PRO A 170 -7.96 9.18 -3.95
C PRO A 170 -7.54 10.53 -4.53
N LEU A 171 -6.60 11.25 -3.90
CA LEU A 171 -6.07 12.50 -4.44
C LEU A 171 -5.37 12.29 -5.78
N SER A 172 -4.56 11.24 -5.90
CA SER A 172 -3.85 10.90 -7.15
C SER A 172 -4.81 10.55 -8.29
N LEU A 173 -5.98 10.00 -7.94
CA LEU A 173 -7.05 9.65 -8.87
C LEU A 173 -8.03 10.82 -9.12
N GLY A 174 -7.98 11.87 -8.30
CA GLY A 174 -8.87 13.03 -8.39
C GLY A 174 -10.28 12.78 -7.80
N THR A 175 -10.40 11.82 -6.90
CA THR A 175 -11.69 11.30 -6.41
C THR A 175 -11.89 11.66 -4.94
N LEU A 176 -12.33 12.90 -4.67
CA LEU A 176 -12.39 13.45 -3.31
C LEU A 176 -13.37 12.68 -2.41
N TYR A 177 -14.44 12.10 -2.96
CA TYR A 177 -15.38 11.29 -2.17
C TYR A 177 -14.76 10.00 -1.63
N ALA A 178 -13.74 9.46 -2.33
CA ALA A 178 -13.01 8.28 -1.87
C ALA A 178 -12.05 8.59 -0.69
N LEU A 179 -11.84 9.86 -0.33
CA LEU A 179 -11.15 10.22 0.92
C LEU A 179 -11.93 9.75 2.15
N LEU A 180 -13.26 9.69 2.10
CA LEU A 180 -14.08 9.18 3.20
C LEU A 180 -13.72 7.71 3.51
N MET A 181 -13.53 6.91 2.47
CA MET A 181 -13.08 5.52 2.62
C MET A 181 -11.66 5.43 3.19
N SER A 182 -10.81 6.39 2.84
CA SER A 182 -9.44 6.45 3.36
C SER A 182 -9.43 6.68 4.87
N GLY A 183 -10.26 7.61 5.37
CA GLY A 183 -10.39 7.87 6.81
C GLY A 183 -10.96 6.72 7.63
N ILE A 184 -11.75 5.83 7.03
CA ILE A 184 -12.24 4.59 7.70
C ILE A 184 -11.13 3.53 7.81
N THR A 185 -10.14 3.59 6.91
CA THR A 185 -9.08 2.57 6.81
C THR A 185 -7.89 2.86 7.73
N THR A 186 -7.71 4.13 8.14
CA THR A 186 -6.56 4.64 8.89
C THR A 186 -6.91 4.93 10.33
#